data_AF-A0A9X7YNC7-F1
#
_entry.id   AF-A0A9X7YNC7-F1
#
_cell.length_a   1.000
_cell.length_b   1.000
_cell.length_c   1.000
_cell.angle_alpha   90.00
_cell.angle_beta   90.00
_cell.angle_gamma   90.00
#
_symmetry.space_group_name_H-M   'P 1'
#
loop_
_entity.id
_entity.type
_entity.pdbx_description
1 polymer ?
#
loop_
_entity_poly.entity_id
_entity_poly.type
_entity_poly.pdbx_seq_one_letter_code
_entity_poly.pdbx_strand_id
1 'polypeptide(L)'
;MASLGCLRLSALLAGCVVAFPMLAMQPLDEQSLSEVTGQAQGLRYTSEYDARIDSISYIDDDGMGDGNVGMLTLSPVRLYTQTNRPVQIDLEVKEVNGRKALVFTNRDLPIETEVGSFAINGYSLGGIGHGNFQIGTGDALVTTLYAGGNEGNGITIDLDIPGSMSFDTWLEDDGARLTATLDFGDPRNPLGGGMALKNISFDLEGDGLRIGLPEITDGNVNFYNVRIGDDVLNSAALRNVNLQPGGYLLVKNARGADEIGMEMDLLVKKDSSLDFVYITGAIGENYPGPNVFEMSANISLVDDLSVRGMRMNVDGERGLVFDFDKTNAQSGVSGNLLVSDFTMQRSDKVGVVTDPVGIGSMDIQMNLTNNTYMQIEGH
;
A
#
# COMPACT_ATOMS: atom_id res chain seq x y z
N MET A 1 -10.03 -0.13 -12.94
CA MET A 1 -8.73 -0.83 -12.84
C MET A 1 -7.78 -0.15 -11.85
N ALA A 2 -7.63 1.18 -11.86
CA ALA A 2 -6.82 1.92 -10.86
C ALA A 2 -7.39 1.87 -9.41
N SER A 3 -8.72 1.85 -9.25
CA SER A 3 -9.38 1.78 -7.93
C SER A 3 -9.21 0.44 -7.21
N LEU A 4 -9.12 -0.67 -7.95
CA LEU A 4 -8.76 -1.98 -7.38
C LEU A 4 -7.27 -2.05 -7.01
N GLY A 5 -6.39 -1.38 -7.74
CA GLY A 5 -4.95 -1.35 -7.44
C GLY A 5 -4.63 -0.68 -6.11
N CYS A 6 -5.30 0.45 -5.81
CA CYS A 6 -5.11 1.15 -4.53
C CYS A 6 -5.68 0.36 -3.34
N LEU A 7 -6.87 -0.23 -3.47
CA LEU A 7 -7.46 -1.09 -2.43
C LEU A 7 -6.61 -2.34 -2.15
N ARG A 8 -5.93 -2.87 -3.18
CA ARG A 8 -5.01 -4.01 -3.08
C ARG A 8 -3.71 -3.66 -2.37
N LEU A 9 -3.17 -2.46 -2.55
CA LEU A 9 -1.99 -1.99 -1.81
C LEU A 9 -2.31 -1.75 -0.32
N SER A 10 -3.52 -1.25 -0.02
CA SER A 10 -4.02 -1.12 1.35
C SER A 10 -4.21 -2.47 2.03
N ALA A 11 -4.72 -3.48 1.30
CA ALA A 11 -4.86 -4.84 1.81
C ALA A 11 -3.51 -5.56 1.98
N LEU A 12 -2.52 -5.24 1.12
CA LEU A 12 -1.15 -5.73 1.22
C LEU A 12 -0.44 -5.19 2.47
N LEU A 13 -0.60 -3.89 2.76
CA LEU A 13 -0.10 -3.26 3.97
C LEU A 13 -0.87 -3.70 5.22
N ALA A 14 -2.19 -3.87 5.12
CA ALA A 14 -3.00 -4.41 6.21
C ALA A 14 -2.57 -5.84 6.55
N GLY A 15 -2.35 -6.71 5.55
CA GLY A 15 -1.93 -8.10 5.73
C GLY A 15 -0.61 -8.28 6.49
N CYS A 16 0.35 -7.36 6.31
CA CYS A 16 1.59 -7.32 7.09
C CYS A 16 1.42 -6.71 8.50
N VAL A 17 0.32 -5.99 8.75
CA VAL A 17 0.01 -5.33 10.03
C VAL A 17 -0.90 -6.20 10.93
N VAL A 18 -1.64 -7.18 10.40
CA VAL A 18 -2.58 -8.02 11.20
C VAL A 18 -1.91 -9.10 12.09
N ALA A 19 -0.58 -9.11 12.23
CA ALA A 19 0.10 -10.02 13.16
C ALA A 19 0.31 -9.45 14.58
N PHE A 20 -0.23 -8.26 14.89
CA PHE A 20 -0.21 -7.71 16.25
C PHE A 20 -1.62 -7.63 16.85
N PRO A 21 -1.85 -8.16 18.07
CA PRO A 21 -3.13 -7.98 18.74
C PRO A 21 -3.31 -6.49 19.06
N MET A 22 -4.22 -5.82 18.32
CA MET A 22 -4.78 -4.51 18.67
C MET A 22 -5.66 -4.65 19.91
N LEU A 23 -5.04 -4.77 21.09
CA LEU A 23 -5.71 -4.59 22.36
C LEU A 23 -4.96 -3.51 23.15
N ALA A 24 -5.66 -2.41 23.39
CA ALA A 24 -5.27 -1.22 24.16
C ALA A 24 -4.25 -0.27 23.53
N MET A 25 -4.73 0.61 22.63
CA MET A 25 -4.10 1.93 22.42
C MET A 25 -4.38 2.82 23.64
N GLN A 26 -3.74 2.54 24.77
CA GLN A 26 -3.35 3.63 25.67
C GLN A 26 -2.17 4.35 25.01
N PRO A 27 -2.06 5.68 25.10
CA PRO A 27 -0.88 6.39 24.62
C PRO A 27 0.36 5.70 25.19
N LEU A 28 1.22 5.19 24.31
CA LEU A 28 2.55 4.74 24.69
C LEU A 28 3.27 5.99 25.21
N ASP A 29 3.23 6.19 26.51
CA ASP A 29 3.88 7.29 27.20
C ASP A 29 5.39 7.12 27.05
N GLU A 30 6.08 8.19 26.64
CA GLU A 30 7.53 8.27 26.57
C GLU A 30 8.18 7.86 27.91
N GLN A 31 7.50 8.09 29.03
CA GLN A 31 7.90 7.65 30.36
C GLN A 31 8.00 6.12 30.48
N SER A 32 7.10 5.36 29.84
CA SER A 32 7.11 3.88 29.84
C SER A 32 8.29 3.30 29.05
N LEU A 33 8.69 3.97 27.95
CA LEU A 33 9.91 3.64 27.20
C LEU A 33 11.18 4.20 27.87
N SER A 34 11.04 5.25 28.69
CA SER A 34 12.14 5.86 29.44
C SER A 34 12.68 4.94 30.53
N GLU A 35 11.81 4.15 31.18
CA GLU A 35 12.12 3.23 32.28
C GLU A 35 12.89 1.97 31.85
N VAL A 36 12.97 1.68 30.54
CA VAL A 36 13.86 0.64 30.01
C VAL A 36 15.30 1.18 30.00
N THR A 37 15.99 1.03 31.14
CA THR A 37 17.38 1.45 31.35
C THR A 37 18.36 0.27 31.52
N GLY A 38 17.91 -0.95 31.25
CA GLY A 38 18.71 -2.17 31.41
C GLY A 38 19.20 -2.73 30.08
N GLN A 39 20.53 -2.76 29.91
CA GLN A 39 21.34 -3.47 28.90
C GLN A 39 20.66 -3.89 27.57
N ALA A 40 21.15 -3.30 26.48
CA ALA A 40 20.87 -3.60 25.07
C ALA A 40 21.15 -5.07 24.66
N GLN A 41 20.40 -6.01 25.19
CA GLN A 41 20.28 -7.36 24.64
C GLN A 41 18.95 -7.42 23.90
N GLY A 42 19.00 -7.33 22.57
CA GLY A 42 17.84 -7.51 21.73
C GLY A 42 17.18 -8.87 21.99
N LEU A 43 15.86 -8.89 22.06
CA LEU A 43 15.09 -10.13 22.14
C LEU A 43 15.00 -10.72 20.74
N ARG A 44 15.42 -11.98 20.55
CA ARG A 44 15.11 -12.71 19.33
C ARG A 44 13.84 -13.51 19.52
N TYR A 45 12.81 -13.17 18.75
CA TYR A 45 11.61 -13.96 18.62
C TYR A 45 11.77 -14.93 17.45
N THR A 46 11.69 -16.23 17.72
CA THR A 46 11.70 -17.30 16.71
C THR A 46 10.37 -18.01 16.79
N SER A 47 9.66 -18.10 15.67
CA SER A 47 8.33 -18.71 15.63
C SER A 47 8.09 -19.49 14.34
N GLU A 48 7.42 -20.63 14.49
CA GLU A 48 6.76 -21.34 13.42
C GLU A 48 5.27 -21.28 13.71
N TYR A 49 4.46 -20.94 12.71
CA TYR A 49 3.01 -20.89 12.88
C TYR A 49 2.31 -21.45 11.64
N ASP A 50 1.17 -22.08 11.84
CA ASP A 50 0.19 -22.45 10.80
C ASP A 50 -1.17 -22.04 11.37
N ALA A 51 -1.57 -20.80 11.08
CA ALA A 51 -2.86 -20.27 11.46
C ALA A 51 -3.85 -20.55 10.33
N ARG A 52 -4.95 -21.23 10.66
CA ARG A 52 -6.05 -21.54 9.73
C ARG A 52 -7.33 -20.94 10.26
N ILE A 53 -7.97 -20.15 9.41
CA ILE A 53 -9.31 -19.63 9.65
C ILE A 53 -10.18 -20.27 8.58
N ASP A 54 -11.15 -21.07 9.02
CA ASP A 54 -12.02 -21.80 8.09
C ASP A 54 -12.83 -20.84 7.22
N SER A 55 -13.36 -19.76 7.81
CA SER A 55 -13.98 -18.68 7.05
C SER A 55 -14.00 -17.37 7.82
N ILE A 56 -13.86 -16.25 7.11
CA ILE A 56 -14.19 -14.91 7.58
C ILE A 56 -15.40 -14.48 6.76
N SER A 57 -16.48 -14.03 7.41
CA SER A 57 -17.66 -13.53 6.70
C SER A 57 -18.07 -12.15 7.21
N TYR A 58 -18.44 -11.28 6.29
CA TYR A 58 -19.22 -10.08 6.56
C TYR A 58 -20.62 -10.30 5.99
N ILE A 59 -21.61 -10.04 6.83
CA ILE A 59 -23.02 -10.28 6.56
C ILE A 59 -23.70 -8.94 6.68
N ASP A 60 -24.22 -8.45 5.56
CA ASP A 60 -25.00 -7.22 5.49
C ASP A 60 -26.48 -7.57 5.68
N ASP A 61 -26.96 -7.38 6.90
CA ASP A 61 -28.29 -7.80 7.35
C ASP A 61 -29.38 -6.73 7.17
N ASP A 62 -29.03 -5.56 6.62
CA ASP A 62 -29.97 -4.45 6.42
C ASP A 62 -30.75 -4.52 5.09
N GLY A 63 -30.54 -5.59 4.31
CA GLY A 63 -31.13 -5.81 3.00
C GLY A 63 -32.63 -5.52 2.94
N MET A 64 -33.01 -4.59 2.04
CA MET A 64 -34.39 -4.17 1.82
C MET A 64 -35.35 -5.34 1.58
N GLY A 65 -36.18 -5.64 2.57
CA GLY A 65 -37.52 -6.23 2.43
C GLY A 65 -37.64 -7.71 2.06
N ASP A 66 -36.66 -8.30 1.37
CA ASP A 66 -36.85 -9.60 0.70
C ASP A 66 -36.06 -10.76 1.34
N GLY A 67 -35.39 -10.55 2.47
CA GLY A 67 -34.68 -11.60 3.22
C GLY A 67 -33.42 -12.13 2.54
N ASN A 68 -32.96 -11.48 1.47
CA ASN A 68 -31.66 -11.75 0.86
C ASN A 68 -30.60 -10.91 1.57
N VAL A 69 -29.72 -11.61 2.28
CA VAL A 69 -28.61 -11.03 3.03
C VAL A 69 -27.39 -10.98 2.13
N GLY A 70 -26.78 -9.81 1.99
CA GLY A 70 -25.51 -9.66 1.27
C GLY A 70 -24.40 -10.34 2.06
N MET A 71 -23.62 -11.24 1.44
CA MET A 71 -22.55 -11.94 2.14
C MET A 71 -21.23 -11.81 1.40
N LEU A 72 -20.20 -11.34 2.10
CA LEU A 72 -18.81 -11.40 1.68
C LEU A 72 -18.12 -12.51 2.48
N THR A 73 -17.47 -13.46 1.83
CA THR A 73 -16.78 -14.56 2.50
C THR A 73 -15.34 -14.71 2.01
N LEU A 74 -14.40 -14.92 2.92
CA LEU A 74 -13.02 -15.35 2.65
C LEU A 74 -12.84 -16.74 3.26
N SER A 75 -12.56 -17.77 2.47
CA SER A 75 -12.48 -19.16 2.97
C SER A 75 -11.75 -20.11 2.03
N PRO A 76 -10.92 -21.03 2.56
CA PRO A 76 -10.22 -20.91 3.84
C PRO A 76 -9.19 -19.77 3.78
N VAL A 77 -8.84 -19.21 4.93
CA VAL A 77 -7.69 -18.31 5.07
C VAL A 77 -6.60 -19.05 5.83
N ARG A 78 -5.40 -19.09 5.28
CA ARG A 78 -4.23 -19.72 5.89
C ARG A 78 -3.06 -18.76 5.89
N LEU A 79 -2.40 -18.65 7.04
CA LEU A 79 -1.16 -17.91 7.22
C LEU A 79 -0.17 -18.88 7.84
N TYR A 80 0.92 -19.21 7.16
CA TYR A 80 1.85 -20.24 7.62
C TYR A 80 3.30 -19.93 7.31
N THR A 81 4.21 -20.52 8.08
CA THR A 81 5.65 -20.48 7.79
C THR A 81 6.06 -21.65 6.90
N GLN A 82 6.96 -21.42 5.94
CA GLN A 82 7.56 -22.52 5.16
C GLN A 82 8.23 -23.54 6.10
N THR A 83 8.11 -24.83 5.78
CA THR A 83 8.64 -25.92 6.61
C THR A 83 10.14 -25.73 6.90
N ASN A 84 10.52 -25.80 8.18
CA ASN A 84 11.90 -25.60 8.67
C ASN A 84 12.51 -24.21 8.39
N ARG A 85 11.68 -23.21 8.08
CA ARG A 85 12.09 -21.81 7.99
C ARG A 85 11.26 -21.00 8.99
N PRO A 86 11.65 -20.97 10.28
CA PRO A 86 10.95 -20.15 11.26
C PRO A 86 11.16 -18.66 10.97
N VAL A 87 10.16 -17.85 11.27
CA VAL A 87 10.31 -16.39 11.26
C VAL A 87 11.22 -16.01 12.42
N GLN A 88 12.26 -15.24 12.13
CA GLN A 88 13.16 -14.69 13.13
C GLN A 88 13.12 -13.17 13.11
N ILE A 89 12.68 -12.60 14.23
CA ILE A 89 12.57 -11.17 14.43
C ILE A 89 13.49 -10.78 15.57
N ASP A 90 14.43 -9.88 15.31
CA ASP A 90 15.20 -9.24 16.38
C ASP A 90 14.47 -7.97 16.82
N LEU A 91 14.16 -7.89 18.12
CA LEU A 91 13.50 -6.75 18.75
C LEU A 91 14.49 -6.01 19.65
N GLU A 92 14.61 -4.71 19.48
CA GLU A 92 15.52 -3.88 20.26
C GLU A 92 14.86 -2.55 20.60
N VAL A 93 15.02 -2.07 21.85
CA VAL A 93 14.73 -0.67 22.18
C VAL A 93 16.01 0.13 22.06
N LYS A 94 16.06 1.11 21.16
CA LYS A 94 17.24 1.96 20.96
C LYS A 94 16.85 3.38 20.56
N GLU A 95 17.83 4.25 20.58
CA GLU A 95 17.68 5.60 20.05
C GLU A 95 17.93 5.58 18.53
N VAL A 96 16.96 6.07 17.77
CA VAL A 96 17.03 6.25 16.31
C VAL A 96 16.73 7.71 16.03
N ASN A 97 17.65 8.40 15.35
CA ASN A 97 17.51 9.83 15.02
C ASN A 97 17.16 10.74 16.21
N GLY A 98 17.71 10.44 17.40
CA GLY A 98 17.45 11.22 18.62
C GLY A 98 16.14 10.89 19.35
N ARG A 99 15.38 9.89 18.89
CA ARG A 99 14.12 9.43 19.53
C ARG A 99 14.27 7.98 20.01
N LYS A 100 13.77 7.67 21.21
CA LYS A 100 13.63 6.28 21.65
C LYS A 100 12.60 5.55 20.78
N ALA A 101 12.95 4.36 20.31
CA ALA A 101 12.11 3.58 19.43
C ALA A 101 12.22 2.07 19.73
N LEU A 102 11.16 1.34 19.42
CA LEU A 102 11.15 -0.11 19.36
C LEU A 102 11.42 -0.54 17.90
N VAL A 103 12.53 -1.25 17.68
CA VAL A 103 13.02 -1.63 16.35
C VAL A 103 12.87 -3.13 16.17
N PHE A 104 12.20 -3.52 15.09
CA PHE A 104 12.01 -4.89 14.65
C PHE A 104 12.86 -5.10 13.39
N THR A 105 13.76 -6.08 13.41
CA THR A 105 14.62 -6.41 12.28
C THR A 105 14.32 -7.83 11.81
N ASN A 106 13.83 -7.95 10.57
CA ASN A 106 13.50 -9.22 9.93
C ASN A 106 14.49 -9.48 8.80
N ARG A 107 15.29 -10.53 8.91
CA ARG A 107 16.25 -10.93 7.85
C ARG A 107 15.74 -12.08 6.98
N ASP A 108 14.66 -12.71 7.42
CA ASP A 108 13.91 -13.70 6.65
C ASP A 108 12.44 -13.52 7.00
N LEU A 109 11.56 -13.63 6.00
CA LEU A 109 10.11 -13.55 6.16
C LEU A 109 9.46 -14.75 5.48
N PRO A 110 9.68 -15.98 5.97
CA PRO A 110 9.18 -17.20 5.34
C PRO A 110 7.67 -17.40 5.53
N ILE A 111 6.89 -16.32 5.50
CA ILE A 111 5.46 -16.25 5.71
C ILE A 111 4.76 -16.44 4.38
N GLU A 112 3.81 -17.36 4.31
CA GLU A 112 2.92 -17.53 3.18
C GLU A 112 1.49 -17.22 3.63
N THR A 113 0.77 -16.51 2.78
CA THR A 113 -0.64 -16.18 2.99
C THR A 113 -1.44 -16.75 1.83
N GLU A 114 -2.54 -17.41 2.13
CA GLU A 114 -3.44 -17.99 1.15
C GLU A 114 -4.89 -17.76 1.58
N VAL A 115 -5.70 -17.25 0.66
CA VAL A 115 -7.16 -17.25 0.73
C VAL A 115 -7.63 -18.13 -0.42
N GLY A 116 -8.23 -19.28 -0.08
CA GLY A 116 -8.65 -20.25 -1.11
C GLY A 116 -9.76 -19.72 -2.01
N SER A 117 -10.70 -18.95 -1.46
CA SER A 117 -11.75 -18.26 -2.22
C SER A 117 -12.19 -16.99 -1.51
N PHE A 118 -12.29 -15.91 -2.29
CA PHE A 118 -13.06 -14.72 -1.98
C PHE A 118 -14.41 -14.83 -2.68
N ALA A 119 -15.52 -14.74 -1.96
CA ALA A 119 -16.85 -14.91 -2.52
C ALA A 119 -17.80 -13.77 -2.15
N ILE A 120 -18.65 -13.39 -3.10
CA ILE A 120 -19.78 -12.46 -2.89
C ILE A 120 -21.07 -13.23 -3.15
N ASN A 121 -21.97 -13.26 -2.17
CA ASN A 121 -23.25 -13.97 -2.22
C ASN A 121 -23.11 -15.46 -2.63
N GLY A 122 -22.03 -16.10 -2.16
CA GLY A 122 -21.71 -17.50 -2.48
C GLY A 122 -21.05 -17.72 -3.85
N TYR A 123 -20.89 -16.68 -4.68
CA TYR A 123 -20.15 -16.75 -5.93
C TYR A 123 -18.67 -16.48 -5.68
N SER A 124 -17.83 -17.49 -5.91
CA SER A 124 -16.37 -17.36 -5.84
C SER A 124 -15.88 -16.39 -6.92
N LEU A 125 -14.97 -15.51 -6.53
CA LEU A 125 -14.21 -14.59 -7.36
C LEU A 125 -12.74 -15.00 -7.46
N GLY A 126 -12.43 -16.22 -6.99
CA GLY A 126 -11.09 -16.79 -7.00
C GLY A 126 -10.36 -16.71 -5.66
N GLY A 127 -9.22 -17.39 -5.62
CA GLY A 127 -8.26 -17.36 -4.51
C GLY A 127 -7.18 -16.30 -4.73
N ILE A 128 -6.54 -15.92 -3.64
CA ILE A 128 -5.39 -14.99 -3.64
C ILE A 128 -4.35 -15.48 -2.64
N GLY A 129 -3.08 -15.28 -2.94
CA GLY A 129 -2.04 -15.52 -1.95
C GLY A 129 -0.69 -14.95 -2.32
N HIS A 130 0.21 -15.01 -1.34
CA HIS A 130 1.58 -14.53 -1.42
C HIS A 130 2.53 -15.56 -0.82
N GLY A 131 3.74 -15.67 -1.36
CA GLY A 131 4.75 -16.58 -0.85
C GLY A 131 6.10 -16.36 -1.49
N ASN A 132 7.02 -17.31 -1.29
CA ASN A 132 8.40 -17.23 -1.82
C ASN A 132 9.10 -15.91 -1.47
N PHE A 133 8.93 -15.45 -0.24
CA PHE A 133 9.61 -14.26 0.26
C PHE A 133 11.13 -14.49 0.34
N GLN A 134 11.88 -13.51 -0.14
CA GLN A 134 13.33 -13.51 -0.17
C GLN A 134 13.83 -12.15 0.29
N ILE A 135 14.89 -12.15 1.10
CA ILE A 135 15.67 -10.97 1.48
C ILE A 135 17.14 -11.34 1.25
N GLY A 136 17.90 -10.44 0.62
CA GLY A 136 19.30 -10.65 0.32
C GLY A 136 20.16 -10.84 1.57
N THR A 137 21.25 -11.59 1.44
CA THR A 137 22.18 -11.81 2.56
C THR A 137 22.73 -10.48 3.08
N GLY A 138 22.50 -10.19 4.35
CA GLY A 138 22.98 -8.98 5.02
C GLY A 138 21.95 -7.85 5.08
N ASP A 139 20.87 -7.94 4.30
CA ASP A 139 19.76 -7.00 4.34
C ASP A 139 18.69 -7.42 5.35
N ALA A 140 17.80 -6.48 5.68
CA ALA A 140 16.68 -6.71 6.58
C ALA A 140 15.52 -5.78 6.25
N LEU A 141 14.29 -6.28 6.40
CA LEU A 141 13.12 -5.44 6.58
C LEU A 141 13.15 -4.90 8.02
N VAL A 142 13.23 -3.58 8.16
CA VAL A 142 13.30 -2.93 9.48
C VAL A 142 12.03 -2.12 9.71
N THR A 143 11.34 -2.41 10.80
CA THR A 143 10.20 -1.60 11.27
C THR A 143 10.62 -0.89 12.54
N THR A 144 10.46 0.43 12.58
CA THR A 144 10.77 1.25 13.76
C THR A 144 9.49 1.90 14.26
N LEU A 145 9.13 1.62 15.51
CA LEU A 145 7.95 2.16 16.17
C LEU A 145 8.38 3.22 17.20
N TYR A 146 7.77 4.40 17.09
CA TYR A 146 7.95 5.50 18.02
C TYR A 146 6.65 5.81 18.75
N ALA A 147 6.79 6.24 19.99
CA ALA A 147 5.70 6.93 20.70
C ALA A 147 5.48 8.33 20.11
N GLY A 148 4.21 8.74 20.08
CA GLY A 148 3.73 10.01 19.53
C GLY A 148 3.49 9.93 18.02
N GLY A 149 2.31 10.37 17.59
CA GLY A 149 1.93 10.57 16.19
C GLY A 149 2.21 11.99 15.71
N ASN A 150 1.53 12.40 14.65
CA ASN A 150 1.66 13.72 14.03
C ASN A 150 1.35 14.87 15.01
N GLU A 151 0.38 14.70 15.91
CA GLU A 151 0.04 15.72 16.93
C GLU A 151 0.70 15.43 18.29
N GLY A 152 1.64 14.49 18.34
CA GLY A 152 2.29 14.04 19.58
C GLY A 152 1.49 13.01 20.37
N ASN A 153 0.25 12.72 19.96
CA ASN A 153 -0.58 11.64 20.52
C ASN A 153 -0.50 10.41 19.61
N GLY A 154 -0.54 9.18 20.14
CA GLY A 154 -0.57 7.97 19.32
C GLY A 154 0.80 7.38 18.99
N ILE A 155 0.96 6.82 17.78
CA ILE A 155 2.15 6.07 17.37
C ILE A 155 2.64 6.52 15.99
N THR A 156 3.95 6.43 15.77
CA THR A 156 4.57 6.61 14.46
C THR A 156 5.35 5.36 14.07
N ILE A 157 5.30 4.99 12.80
CA ILE A 157 5.96 3.82 12.22
C ILE A 157 6.83 4.27 11.05
N ASP A 158 8.11 3.88 11.09
CA ASP A 158 8.96 3.84 9.91
C ASP A 158 9.10 2.39 9.43
N LEU A 159 9.09 2.18 8.12
CA LEU A 159 9.33 0.89 7.49
C LEU A 159 10.41 1.03 6.42
N ASP A 160 11.51 0.32 6.60
CA ASP A 160 12.61 0.26 5.63
C ASP A 160 12.60 -1.10 4.95
N ILE A 161 12.18 -1.11 3.68
CA ILE A 161 12.15 -2.27 2.80
C ILE A 161 13.46 -2.30 1.99
N PRO A 162 14.30 -3.34 2.11
CA PRO A 162 15.55 -3.40 1.37
C PRO A 162 15.29 -3.71 -0.11
N GLY A 163 16.15 -3.19 -0.99
CA GLY A 163 16.04 -3.43 -2.44
C GLY A 163 16.17 -4.89 -2.84
N SER A 164 16.79 -5.73 -2.02
CA SER A 164 16.89 -7.18 -2.24
C SER A 164 15.63 -7.97 -1.84
N MET A 165 14.61 -7.31 -1.27
CA MET A 165 13.37 -7.97 -0.91
C MET A 165 12.55 -8.28 -2.16
N SER A 166 12.05 -9.51 -2.24
CA SER A 166 11.07 -9.92 -3.26
C SER A 166 10.14 -11.00 -2.73
N PHE A 167 8.97 -11.13 -3.36
CA PHE A 167 8.02 -12.20 -3.08
C PHE A 167 7.06 -12.39 -4.26
N ASP A 168 6.46 -13.56 -4.36
CA ASP A 168 5.47 -13.86 -5.40
C ASP A 168 4.06 -13.61 -4.89
N THR A 169 3.24 -12.97 -5.72
CA THR A 169 1.80 -12.81 -5.54
C THR A 169 1.06 -13.58 -6.61
N TRP A 170 -0.13 -14.07 -6.26
CA TRP A 170 -0.98 -14.76 -7.22
C TRP A 170 -2.45 -14.56 -6.93
N LEU A 171 -3.24 -14.60 -8.01
CA LEU A 171 -4.68 -14.66 -8.01
C LEU A 171 -5.07 -15.85 -8.89
N GLU A 172 -5.98 -16.68 -8.41
CA GLU A 172 -6.43 -17.88 -9.09
C GLU A 172 -7.94 -17.84 -9.26
N ASP A 173 -8.43 -17.95 -10.48
CA ASP A 173 -9.85 -18.01 -10.77
C ASP A 173 -10.11 -19.11 -11.81
N ASP A 174 -11.08 -19.99 -11.55
CA ASP A 174 -11.43 -21.15 -12.39
C ASP A 174 -10.22 -21.97 -12.91
N GLY A 175 -9.19 -22.15 -12.08
CA GLY A 175 -7.98 -22.90 -12.40
C GLY A 175 -6.96 -22.15 -13.27
N ALA A 176 -7.24 -20.90 -13.65
CA ALA A 176 -6.28 -19.99 -14.25
C ALA A 176 -5.62 -19.14 -13.17
N ARG A 177 -4.28 -19.22 -13.08
CA ARG A 177 -3.52 -18.49 -12.07
C ARG A 177 -2.73 -17.35 -12.70
N LEU A 178 -3.12 -16.13 -12.36
CA LEU A 178 -2.35 -14.93 -12.61
C LEU A 178 -1.28 -14.81 -11.52
N THR A 179 -0.01 -14.75 -11.89
CA THR A 179 1.08 -14.58 -10.91
C THR A 179 1.95 -13.39 -11.28
N ALA A 180 2.59 -12.77 -10.29
CA ALA A 180 3.59 -11.74 -10.48
C ALA A 180 4.62 -11.83 -9.34
N THR A 181 5.85 -11.39 -9.61
CA THR A 181 6.87 -11.21 -8.58
C THR A 181 6.90 -9.74 -8.20
N LEU A 182 6.68 -9.42 -6.93
CA LEU A 182 6.96 -8.10 -6.37
C LEU A 182 8.43 -8.04 -5.96
N ASP A 183 9.10 -6.95 -6.33
CA ASP A 183 10.51 -6.70 -6.08
C ASP A 183 10.74 -5.21 -5.77
N PHE A 184 11.71 -4.89 -4.94
CA PHE A 184 12.02 -3.51 -4.54
C PHE A 184 13.35 -3.00 -5.12
N GLY A 185 14.06 -3.80 -5.93
CA GLY A 185 15.37 -3.46 -6.45
C GLY A 185 15.36 -2.32 -7.47
N ASP A 186 16.51 -1.68 -7.66
CA ASP A 186 16.75 -0.88 -8.86
C ASP A 186 17.42 -1.77 -9.93
N PRO A 187 16.76 -2.05 -11.06
CA PRO A 187 17.35 -2.87 -12.11
C PRO A 187 18.61 -2.25 -12.74
N ARG A 188 18.83 -0.95 -12.59
CA ARG A 188 20.02 -0.24 -13.12
C ARG A 188 21.13 -0.11 -12.08
N ASN A 189 20.82 -0.35 -10.81
CA ASN A 189 21.78 -0.30 -9.71
C ASN A 189 21.55 -1.48 -8.75
N PRO A 190 22.34 -2.57 -8.86
CA PRO A 190 22.22 -3.74 -7.99
C PRO A 190 22.42 -3.46 -6.49
N LEU A 191 22.99 -2.31 -6.13
CA LEU A 191 23.16 -1.86 -4.73
C LEU A 191 22.11 -0.81 -4.33
N GLY A 192 21.17 -0.48 -5.22
CA GLY A 192 20.15 0.55 -5.05
C GLY A 192 18.73 -0.01 -5.04
N GLY A 193 17.77 0.91 -4.93
CA GLY A 193 16.35 0.60 -4.74
C GLY A 193 15.99 0.51 -3.26
N GLY A 194 15.01 -0.32 -2.96
CA GLY A 194 14.33 -0.36 -1.67
C GLY A 194 13.21 0.68 -1.59
N MET A 195 12.59 0.73 -0.43
CA MET A 195 11.58 1.74 -0.12
C MET A 195 11.61 2.02 1.37
N ALA A 196 11.92 3.28 1.72
CA ALA A 196 11.80 3.77 3.07
C ALA A 196 10.50 4.56 3.20
N LEU A 197 9.57 4.05 4.01
CA LEU A 197 8.34 4.71 4.37
C LEU A 197 8.55 5.33 5.74
N LYS A 198 8.70 6.66 5.81
CA LYS A 198 8.99 7.38 7.04
C LYS A 198 7.75 8.10 7.57
N ASN A 199 7.65 8.20 8.89
CA ASN A 199 6.64 9.02 9.57
C ASN A 199 5.18 8.61 9.30
N ILE A 200 4.89 7.31 9.13
CA ILE A 200 3.49 6.84 9.11
C ILE A 200 2.92 7.03 10.51
N SER A 201 2.00 7.97 10.71
CA SER A 201 1.44 8.25 12.03
C SER A 201 0.03 7.70 12.17
N PHE A 202 -0.35 7.34 13.39
CA PHE A 202 -1.72 6.99 13.76
C PHE A 202 -2.11 7.81 14.98
N ASP A 203 -3.00 8.77 14.78
CA ASP A 203 -3.43 9.75 15.76
C ASP A 203 -4.95 9.64 15.96
N LEU A 204 -5.40 9.56 17.21
CA LEU A 204 -6.81 9.74 17.53
C LEU A 204 -7.10 11.24 17.60
N GLU A 205 -7.86 11.74 16.64
CA GLU A 205 -8.38 13.10 16.64
C GLU A 205 -9.77 13.14 17.28
N GLY A 206 -10.24 14.33 17.66
CA GLY A 206 -11.51 14.49 18.40
C GLY A 206 -12.74 13.94 17.68
N ASP A 207 -12.68 13.81 16.36
CA ASP A 207 -13.76 13.32 15.49
C ASP A 207 -13.41 12.06 14.67
N GLY A 208 -12.23 11.45 14.87
CA GLY A 208 -11.84 10.29 14.07
C GLY A 208 -10.43 9.73 14.29
N LEU A 209 -10.02 8.83 13.39
CA LEU A 209 -8.66 8.31 13.30
C LEU A 209 -7.95 8.96 12.12
N ARG A 210 -6.85 9.66 12.40
CA ARG A 210 -5.94 10.16 11.37
C ARG A 210 -4.79 9.20 11.17
N ILE A 211 -4.55 8.88 9.91
CA ILE A 211 -3.42 8.10 9.44
C ILE A 211 -2.54 9.04 8.61
N GLY A 212 -1.37 9.41 9.14
CA GLY A 212 -0.36 10.17 8.39
C GLY A 212 0.19 9.32 7.25
N LEU A 213 0.19 9.88 6.02
CA LEU A 213 0.84 9.22 4.89
C LEU A 213 2.36 9.29 5.04
N PRO A 214 3.10 8.27 4.60
CA PRO A 214 4.54 8.26 4.73
C PRO A 214 5.19 9.35 3.86
N GLU A 215 6.34 9.82 4.32
CA GLU A 215 7.36 10.42 3.48
C GLU A 215 8.16 9.28 2.81
N ILE A 216 8.35 9.40 1.50
CA ILE A 216 9.16 8.46 0.71
C ILE A 216 10.11 9.29 -0.13
N THR A 217 11.37 8.86 -0.20
CA THR A 217 12.36 9.41 -1.13
C THR A 217 12.91 8.28 -2.00
N ASP A 218 12.78 8.44 -3.31
CA ASP A 218 13.30 7.53 -4.35
C ASP A 218 12.96 6.04 -4.13
N GLY A 219 11.74 5.75 -3.68
CA GLY A 219 11.28 4.38 -3.44
C GLY A 219 10.97 3.62 -4.74
N ASN A 220 11.22 2.30 -4.74
CA ASN A 220 10.96 1.44 -5.89
C ASN A 220 10.04 0.27 -5.54
N VAL A 221 9.07 -0.02 -6.41
CA VAL A 221 8.28 -1.25 -6.41
C VAL A 221 8.10 -1.73 -7.83
N ASN A 222 8.54 -2.94 -8.11
CA ASN A 222 8.44 -3.60 -9.38
C ASN A 222 7.44 -4.75 -9.30
N PHE A 223 6.64 -4.91 -10.34
CA PHE A 223 5.69 -5.99 -10.56
C PHE A 223 6.15 -6.75 -11.81
N TYR A 224 7.06 -7.69 -11.61
CA TYR A 224 7.69 -8.43 -12.69
C TYR A 224 6.90 -9.67 -13.10
N ASN A 225 6.95 -9.95 -14.39
CA ASN A 225 6.43 -11.16 -15.02
C ASN A 225 4.98 -11.48 -14.63
N VAL A 226 4.09 -10.50 -14.76
CA VAL A 226 2.65 -10.74 -14.69
C VAL A 226 2.32 -11.79 -15.76
N ARG A 227 1.94 -12.99 -15.35
CA ARG A 227 1.80 -14.16 -16.24
C ARG A 227 0.56 -14.97 -15.93
N ILE A 228 0.02 -15.62 -16.96
CA ILE A 228 -1.02 -16.65 -16.85
C ILE A 228 -0.43 -17.92 -17.44
N GLY A 229 -0.24 -18.96 -16.62
CA GLY A 229 0.54 -20.13 -17.03
C GLY A 229 2.00 -19.75 -17.33
N ASP A 230 2.52 -20.18 -18.48
CA ASP A 230 3.89 -19.92 -18.91
C ASP A 230 4.03 -18.58 -19.69
N ASP A 231 2.91 -17.95 -20.05
CA ASP A 231 2.91 -16.75 -20.87
C ASP A 231 3.04 -15.49 -20.01
N VAL A 232 4.16 -14.78 -20.15
CA VAL A 232 4.36 -13.45 -19.55
C VAL A 232 3.57 -12.41 -20.36
N LEU A 233 2.61 -11.78 -19.70
CA LEU A 233 1.78 -10.73 -20.28
C LEU A 233 2.54 -9.41 -20.33
N ASN A 234 3.03 -8.96 -19.16
CA ASN A 234 3.77 -7.72 -19.00
C ASN A 234 4.45 -7.64 -17.65
N SER A 235 5.21 -6.58 -17.43
CA SER A 235 5.59 -6.11 -16.10
C SER A 235 5.22 -4.64 -15.94
N ALA A 236 5.21 -4.16 -14.71
CA ALA A 236 5.05 -2.75 -14.39
C ALA A 236 5.99 -2.37 -13.25
N ALA A 237 6.33 -1.10 -13.12
CA ALA A 237 7.08 -0.59 -11.98
C ALA A 237 6.60 0.81 -11.60
N LEU A 238 6.69 1.09 -10.30
CA LEU A 238 6.62 2.41 -9.71
C LEU A 238 8.04 2.70 -9.21
N ARG A 239 8.74 3.61 -9.88
CA ARG A 239 10.13 3.96 -9.56
C ARG A 239 10.22 5.39 -9.09
N ASN A 240 11.29 5.71 -8.37
CA ASN A 240 11.53 7.07 -7.89
C ASN A 240 10.29 7.65 -7.19
N VAL A 241 9.60 6.81 -6.42
CA VAL A 241 8.41 7.20 -5.68
C VAL A 241 8.83 8.20 -4.62
N ASN A 242 8.28 9.39 -4.70
CA ASN A 242 8.55 10.50 -3.82
C ASN A 242 7.21 10.98 -3.24
N LEU A 243 7.01 10.81 -1.94
CA LEU A 243 5.82 11.32 -1.24
C LEU A 243 6.26 12.41 -0.28
N GLN A 244 5.69 13.60 -0.46
CA GLN A 244 6.05 14.77 0.35
C GLN A 244 5.42 14.69 1.75
N PRO A 245 6.10 15.21 2.79
CA PRO A 245 5.61 15.14 4.17
C PRO A 245 4.32 15.95 4.37
N GLY A 246 3.45 15.45 5.25
CA GLY A 246 2.22 16.14 5.68
C GLY A 246 0.93 15.66 5.00
N GLY A 247 1.00 14.63 4.15
CA GLY A 247 -0.19 13.94 3.65
C GLY A 247 -0.89 13.12 4.75
N TYR A 248 -2.18 12.88 4.61
CA TYR A 248 -2.95 12.08 5.57
C TYR A 248 -4.22 11.48 4.96
N LEU A 249 -4.73 10.41 5.59
CA LEU A 249 -6.10 9.92 5.49
C LEU A 249 -6.76 10.09 6.85
N LEU A 250 -7.93 10.70 6.91
CA LEU A 250 -8.68 10.89 8.15
C LEU A 250 -10.06 10.25 8.00
N VAL A 251 -10.33 9.28 8.87
CA VAL A 251 -11.59 8.54 8.91
C VAL A 251 -12.39 9.01 10.11
N LYS A 252 -13.58 9.54 9.87
CA LYS A 252 -14.48 10.11 10.87
C LYS A 252 -15.83 9.41 10.84
N ASN A 253 -16.60 9.59 11.90
CA ASN A 253 -18.03 9.33 11.83
C ASN A 253 -18.69 10.37 10.91
N ALA A 254 -19.65 9.95 10.08
CA ALA A 254 -20.45 10.88 9.29
C ALA A 254 -21.20 11.86 10.21
N ARG A 255 -21.21 13.15 9.84
CA ARG A 255 -21.93 14.19 10.61
C ARG A 255 -23.43 14.20 10.26
N GLY A 256 -24.23 13.64 11.16
CA GLY A 256 -25.69 13.67 11.15
C GLY A 256 -26.23 12.63 12.14
N ALA A 257 -27.07 13.02 13.09
CA ALA A 257 -27.47 12.17 14.23
C ALA A 257 -28.28 10.91 13.85
N ASP A 258 -28.62 10.76 12.58
CA ASP A 258 -29.51 9.72 12.05
C ASP A 258 -28.85 8.86 10.96
N GLU A 259 -27.55 9.04 10.67
CA GLU A 259 -26.84 8.38 9.55
C GLU A 259 -25.80 7.36 10.04
N ILE A 260 -25.93 6.09 9.61
CA ILE A 260 -24.90 5.07 9.77
C ILE A 260 -23.91 5.23 8.60
N GLY A 261 -22.90 6.09 8.77
CA GLY A 261 -21.95 6.36 7.69
C GLY A 261 -20.54 6.70 8.17
N MET A 262 -19.56 6.49 7.30
CA MET A 262 -18.17 6.91 7.49
C MET A 262 -17.88 8.12 6.61
N GLU A 263 -17.14 9.10 7.14
CA GLU A 263 -16.61 10.22 6.38
C GLU A 263 -15.09 10.07 6.23
N MET A 264 -14.57 10.34 5.04
CA MET A 264 -13.16 10.22 4.70
C MET A 264 -12.63 11.53 4.10
N ASP A 265 -11.52 12.01 4.68
CA ASP A 265 -10.69 13.06 4.11
C ASP A 265 -9.35 12.47 3.68
N LEU A 266 -8.85 12.84 2.50
CA LEU A 266 -7.52 12.48 2.02
C LEU A 266 -6.78 13.75 1.63
N LEU A 267 -5.49 13.80 1.94
CA LEU A 267 -4.56 14.80 1.44
C LEU A 267 -3.28 14.09 0.99
N VAL A 268 -2.95 14.23 -0.29
CA VAL A 268 -1.62 13.94 -0.83
C VAL A 268 -1.00 15.27 -1.24
N LYS A 269 0.21 15.51 -0.75
CA LYS A 269 0.87 16.81 -0.90
C LYS A 269 1.38 17.01 -2.33
N LYS A 270 1.30 18.25 -2.79
CA LYS A 270 1.96 18.73 -4.01
C LYS A 270 3.43 18.32 -4.04
N ASP A 271 4.00 18.26 -5.23
CA ASP A 271 5.38 17.83 -5.45
C ASP A 271 5.64 16.34 -5.09
N SER A 272 4.58 15.56 -4.76
CA SER A 272 4.66 14.10 -4.71
C SER A 272 4.65 13.55 -6.14
N SER A 273 5.47 12.54 -6.41
CA SER A 273 5.65 12.01 -7.76
C SER A 273 6.03 10.53 -7.77
N LEU A 274 5.88 9.91 -8.92
CA LEU A 274 6.46 8.60 -9.23
C LEU A 274 6.70 8.49 -10.73
N ASP A 275 7.64 7.63 -11.11
CA ASP A 275 7.78 7.18 -12.48
C ASP A 275 6.99 5.89 -12.65
N PHE A 276 5.93 5.94 -13.45
CA PHE A 276 5.23 4.75 -13.87
C PHE A 276 5.96 4.16 -15.09
N VAL A 277 6.34 2.89 -15.00
CA VAL A 277 7.01 2.19 -16.10
C VAL A 277 6.21 0.94 -16.44
N TYR A 278 5.63 0.93 -17.64
CA TYR A 278 5.11 -0.28 -18.24
C TYR A 278 6.23 -0.98 -19.01
N ILE A 279 6.36 -2.30 -18.80
CA ILE A 279 7.48 -3.07 -19.35
C ILE A 279 6.91 -4.22 -20.17
N THR A 280 7.33 -4.33 -21.42
CA THR A 280 6.94 -5.41 -22.32
C THR A 280 8.13 -6.33 -22.60
N GLY A 281 7.88 -7.64 -22.52
CA GLY A 281 8.90 -8.68 -22.53
C GLY A 281 9.04 -9.35 -21.17
N ALA A 282 9.58 -10.57 -21.18
CA ALA A 282 9.89 -11.31 -19.96
C ALA A 282 11.14 -10.74 -19.27
N ILE A 283 11.04 -10.54 -17.96
CA ILE A 283 12.13 -10.08 -17.10
C ILE A 283 12.90 -11.30 -16.60
N GLY A 284 14.19 -11.33 -16.90
CA GLY A 284 15.12 -12.35 -16.41
C GLY A 284 16.44 -11.73 -16.00
N GLU A 285 17.45 -12.56 -15.75
CA GLU A 285 18.75 -12.13 -15.21
C GLU A 285 19.48 -11.05 -16.04
N ASN A 286 19.17 -10.95 -17.34
CA ASN A 286 19.79 -9.99 -18.26
C ASN A 286 18.97 -8.69 -18.41
N TYR A 287 18.03 -8.41 -17.50
CA TYR A 287 17.31 -7.15 -17.46
C TYR A 287 18.11 -6.10 -16.67
N PRO A 288 18.23 -4.84 -17.16
CA PRO A 288 17.79 -4.29 -18.44
C PRO A 288 18.53 -4.86 -19.66
N GLY A 289 17.82 -5.05 -20.78
CA GLY A 289 18.35 -5.74 -21.95
C GLY A 289 17.72 -5.37 -23.30
N PRO A 290 18.32 -5.82 -24.42
CA PRO A 290 17.93 -5.42 -25.77
C PRO A 290 16.54 -5.90 -26.22
N ASN A 291 15.99 -6.91 -25.54
CA ASN A 291 14.72 -7.57 -25.89
C ASN A 291 13.54 -7.12 -25.02
N VAL A 292 13.76 -6.19 -24.11
CA VAL A 292 12.73 -5.65 -23.21
C VAL A 292 12.57 -4.17 -23.53
N PHE A 293 11.31 -3.72 -23.66
CA PHE A 293 10.99 -2.32 -23.90
C PHE A 293 10.26 -1.74 -22.71
N GLU A 294 10.54 -0.47 -22.44
CA GLU A 294 9.94 0.29 -21.35
C GLU A 294 9.18 1.48 -21.95
N MET A 295 7.93 1.60 -21.56
CA MET A 295 7.16 2.82 -21.68
C MET A 295 7.10 3.47 -20.31
N SER A 296 7.67 4.65 -20.15
CA SER A 296 7.70 5.37 -18.89
C SER A 296 6.94 6.68 -18.98
N ALA A 297 6.41 7.14 -17.85
CA ALA A 297 5.92 8.49 -17.67
C ALA A 297 6.18 8.93 -16.24
N ASN A 298 6.58 10.19 -16.06
CA ASN A 298 6.61 10.82 -14.75
C ASN A 298 5.21 11.31 -14.40
N ILE A 299 4.70 10.89 -13.25
CA ILE A 299 3.41 11.32 -12.70
C ILE A 299 3.72 12.16 -11.48
N SER A 300 3.30 13.43 -11.47
CA SER A 300 3.54 14.35 -10.36
C SER A 300 2.30 15.18 -10.03
N LEU A 301 2.15 15.49 -8.75
CA LEU A 301 1.13 16.42 -8.27
C LEU A 301 1.64 17.85 -8.37
N VAL A 302 1.00 18.67 -9.20
CA VAL A 302 1.30 20.11 -9.32
C VAL A 302 0.69 20.87 -8.15
N ASP A 303 -0.48 20.44 -7.71
CA ASP A 303 -1.18 20.94 -6.52
C ASP A 303 -1.52 19.78 -5.58
N ASP A 304 -1.85 20.08 -4.32
CA ASP A 304 -2.32 19.07 -3.37
C ASP A 304 -3.53 18.33 -3.95
N LEU A 305 -3.49 16.99 -3.95
CA LEU A 305 -4.67 16.17 -4.18
C LEU A 305 -5.42 16.04 -2.85
N SER A 306 -6.60 16.63 -2.78
CA SER A 306 -7.45 16.63 -1.60
C SER A 306 -8.81 16.01 -1.89
N VAL A 307 -9.24 15.10 -1.02
CA VAL A 307 -10.62 14.66 -0.88
C VAL A 307 -11.10 15.18 0.47
N ARG A 308 -12.25 15.85 0.51
CA ARG A 308 -12.80 16.44 1.74
C ARG A 308 -14.26 16.09 1.88
N GLY A 309 -14.62 15.47 3.00
CA GLY A 309 -15.98 15.13 3.38
C GLY A 309 -16.60 14.08 2.47
N MET A 310 -15.82 13.11 1.96
CA MET A 310 -16.41 11.99 1.21
C MET A 310 -17.13 11.07 2.18
N ARG A 311 -18.45 10.96 2.05
CA ARG A 311 -19.27 10.11 2.90
C ARG A 311 -19.57 8.81 2.20
N MET A 312 -19.47 7.74 2.96
CA MET A 312 -19.86 6.39 2.58
C MET A 312 -21.03 5.99 3.48
N ASN A 313 -22.20 5.76 2.88
CA ASN A 313 -23.44 5.43 3.59
C ASN A 313 -24.17 4.28 2.87
N VAL A 314 -24.93 3.49 3.61
CA VAL A 314 -25.86 2.52 3.04
C VAL A 314 -27.23 3.21 2.91
N ASP A 315 -27.61 3.49 1.67
CA ASP A 315 -28.93 4.03 1.34
C ASP A 315 -29.86 2.86 1.05
N GLY A 316 -31.00 2.79 1.76
CA GLY A 316 -31.96 1.72 1.58
C GLY A 316 -32.32 1.47 0.11
N GLU A 317 -32.57 2.51 -0.69
CA GLU A 317 -32.97 2.34 -2.09
C GLU A 317 -31.79 2.16 -3.07
N ARG A 318 -30.63 2.73 -2.76
CA ARG A 318 -29.49 2.84 -3.70
C ARG A 318 -28.31 1.92 -3.34
N GLY A 319 -28.37 1.23 -2.21
CA GLY A 319 -27.27 0.42 -1.68
C GLY A 319 -26.14 1.30 -1.16
N LEU A 320 -24.89 0.88 -1.36
CA LEU A 320 -23.72 1.65 -0.94
C LEU A 320 -23.56 2.94 -1.77
N VAL A 321 -23.70 4.08 -1.12
CA VAL A 321 -23.59 5.41 -1.73
C VAL A 321 -22.33 6.12 -1.26
N PHE A 322 -21.62 6.73 -2.21
CA PHE A 322 -20.55 7.68 -1.96
C PHE A 322 -21.02 9.08 -2.37
N ASP A 323 -21.01 10.04 -1.45
CA ASP A 323 -21.36 11.42 -1.75
C ASP A 323 -20.50 12.45 -1.00
N PHE A 324 -20.75 13.72 -1.31
CA PHE A 324 -20.10 14.87 -0.71
C PHE A 324 -21.16 15.81 -0.16
N ASP A 325 -20.82 16.55 0.90
CA ASP A 325 -21.74 17.48 1.52
C ASP A 325 -21.95 18.71 0.62
N LYS A 326 -23.09 18.73 -0.08
CA LYS A 326 -23.49 19.84 -0.97
C LYS A 326 -23.62 21.18 -0.24
N THR A 327 -23.80 21.19 1.08
CA THR A 327 -23.90 22.41 1.88
C THR A 327 -22.54 22.98 2.27
N ASN A 328 -21.47 22.17 2.18
CA ASN A 328 -20.11 22.57 2.49
C ASN A 328 -19.32 22.83 1.19
N ALA A 329 -19.05 24.10 0.88
CA ALA A 329 -18.27 24.48 -0.29
C ALA A 329 -16.82 23.96 -0.30
N GLN A 330 -16.32 23.47 0.84
CA GLN A 330 -15.00 22.84 0.97
C GLN A 330 -15.04 21.32 0.79
N SER A 331 -16.23 20.72 0.67
CA SER A 331 -16.39 19.29 0.41
C SER A 331 -16.27 19.00 -1.08
N GLY A 332 -15.55 17.93 -1.41
CA GLY A 332 -15.29 17.54 -2.78
C GLY A 332 -13.92 16.94 -3.00
N VAL A 333 -13.56 16.80 -4.27
CA VAL A 333 -12.22 16.40 -4.70
C VAL A 333 -11.57 17.56 -5.45
N SER A 334 -10.32 17.88 -5.13
CA SER A 334 -9.53 18.86 -5.88
C SER A 334 -8.11 18.35 -6.05
N GLY A 335 -7.52 18.56 -7.22
CA GLY A 335 -6.10 18.28 -7.43
C GLY A 335 -5.68 18.56 -8.86
N ASN A 336 -4.39 18.76 -9.04
CA ASN A 336 -3.77 18.90 -10.35
C ASN A 336 -2.65 17.87 -10.49
N LEU A 337 -2.76 17.04 -11.53
CA LEU A 337 -1.84 15.96 -11.84
C LEU A 337 -1.20 16.23 -13.19
N LEU A 338 0.12 16.31 -13.23
CA LEU A 338 0.91 16.35 -14.45
C LEU A 338 1.47 14.96 -14.75
N VAL A 339 1.23 14.49 -15.96
CA VAL A 339 1.90 13.32 -16.52
C VAL A 339 2.81 13.79 -17.64
N SER A 340 4.12 13.63 -17.46
CA SER A 340 5.13 14.16 -18.36
C SER A 340 6.14 13.08 -18.75
N ASP A 341 7.03 13.42 -19.69
CA ASP A 341 8.13 12.56 -20.12
C ASP A 341 7.68 11.16 -20.54
N PHE A 342 6.59 11.09 -21.31
CA PHE A 342 6.17 9.85 -21.94
C PHE A 342 7.28 9.39 -22.90
N THR A 343 7.99 8.33 -22.56
CA THR A 343 9.01 7.75 -23.46
C THR A 343 8.69 6.30 -23.75
N MET A 344 9.08 5.83 -24.93
CA MET A 344 9.09 4.42 -25.27
C MET A 344 10.46 4.06 -25.84
N GLN A 345 11.18 3.20 -25.16
CA GLN A 345 12.53 2.83 -25.58
C GLN A 345 12.90 1.42 -25.12
N ARG A 346 13.96 0.86 -25.70
CA ARG A 346 14.54 -0.38 -25.18
C ARG A 346 15.09 -0.14 -23.78
N SER A 347 14.89 -1.11 -22.89
CA SER A 347 15.30 -1.01 -21.47
C SER A 347 16.80 -0.75 -21.30
N ASP A 348 17.64 -1.31 -22.19
CA ASP A 348 19.10 -1.09 -22.22
C ASP A 348 19.54 0.31 -22.72
N LYS A 349 18.58 1.16 -23.10
CA LYS A 349 18.82 2.52 -23.58
C LYS A 349 18.25 3.60 -22.66
N VAL A 350 17.40 3.23 -21.71
CA VAL A 350 16.86 4.15 -20.69
C VAL A 350 18.01 4.75 -19.88
N GLY A 351 18.04 6.08 -19.78
CA GLY A 351 19.07 6.83 -19.05
C GLY A 351 20.44 6.91 -19.74
N VAL A 352 20.61 6.26 -20.91
CA VAL A 352 21.84 6.30 -21.72
C VAL A 352 21.67 7.24 -22.91
N VAL A 353 20.46 7.31 -23.49
CA VAL A 353 20.12 8.24 -24.56
C VAL A 353 19.83 9.60 -23.93
N THR A 354 20.54 10.65 -24.37
CA THR A 354 20.41 12.01 -23.83
C THR A 354 19.10 12.70 -24.21
N ASP A 355 18.46 12.28 -25.30
CA ASP A 355 17.20 12.83 -25.81
C ASP A 355 16.27 11.69 -26.27
N PRO A 356 15.67 10.93 -25.34
CA PRO A 356 14.65 9.95 -25.70
C PRO A 356 13.50 10.66 -26.41
N VAL A 357 12.92 10.03 -27.45
CA VAL A 357 11.78 10.61 -28.16
C VAL A 357 10.58 10.62 -27.21
N GLY A 358 10.26 11.80 -26.69
CA GLY A 358 9.05 12.07 -25.93
C GLY A 358 7.82 11.97 -26.82
N ILE A 359 6.78 11.28 -26.34
CA ILE A 359 5.52 11.04 -27.05
C ILE A 359 4.49 12.13 -26.73
N GLY A 360 4.68 12.86 -25.62
CA GLY A 360 3.86 14.00 -25.24
C GLY A 360 3.86 14.25 -23.73
N SER A 361 2.91 15.06 -23.28
CA SER A 361 2.56 15.25 -21.86
C SER A 361 1.04 15.43 -21.70
N MET A 362 0.55 15.28 -20.47
CA MET A 362 -0.87 15.41 -20.13
C MET A 362 -1.01 16.14 -18.78
N ASP A 363 -1.72 17.26 -18.77
CA ASP A 363 -2.15 17.98 -17.56
C ASP A 363 -3.61 17.59 -17.27
N ILE A 364 -3.88 17.10 -16.06
CA ILE A 364 -5.21 16.73 -15.58
C ILE A 364 -5.55 17.58 -14.36
N GLN A 365 -6.49 18.50 -14.54
CA GLN A 365 -7.04 19.33 -13.47
C GLN A 365 -8.43 18.84 -13.11
N MET A 366 -8.65 18.56 -11.83
CA MET A 366 -9.92 18.07 -11.32
C MET A 366 -10.40 18.92 -10.16
N ASN A 367 -11.65 19.35 -10.23
CA ASN A 367 -12.37 19.97 -9.12
C ASN A 367 -13.82 19.44 -9.12
N LEU A 368 -14.11 18.50 -8.23
CA LEU A 368 -15.43 17.92 -8.01
C LEU A 368 -16.03 18.53 -6.75
N THR A 369 -16.54 19.76 -6.85
CA THR A 369 -17.24 20.50 -5.77
C THR A 369 -18.62 20.97 -6.27
N ASN A 370 -19.25 21.96 -5.63
CA ASN A 370 -20.49 22.55 -6.14
C ASN A 370 -20.32 23.25 -7.52
N ASN A 371 -19.09 23.57 -7.92
CA ASN A 371 -18.74 24.07 -9.26
C ASN A 371 -17.82 23.07 -9.98
N THR A 372 -18.36 21.90 -10.30
CA THR A 372 -17.60 20.79 -10.88
C THR A 372 -16.97 21.13 -12.24
N TYR A 373 -15.66 20.85 -12.38
CA TYR A 373 -15.00 20.74 -13.67
C TYR A 373 -13.94 19.63 -13.66
N MET A 374 -13.71 19.07 -14.84
CA MET A 374 -12.55 18.25 -15.15
C MET A 374 -11.98 18.79 -16.46
N GLN A 375 -10.69 19.11 -16.46
CA GLN A 375 -9.96 19.59 -17.63
C GLN A 375 -8.78 18.66 -17.85
N ILE A 376 -8.65 18.18 -19.09
CA ILE A 376 -7.55 17.32 -19.52
C ILE A 376 -6.95 17.98 -20.75
N GLU A 377 -5.69 18.37 -20.68
CA GLU A 377 -4.94 18.95 -21.78
C GLU A 377 -3.77 18.05 -22.14
N GLY A 378 -3.67 17.66 -23.41
CA GLY A 378 -2.53 16.91 -23.95
C GLY A 378 -1.66 17.80 -24.82
N HIS A 379 -0.34 17.65 -24.72
CA HIS A 379 0.64 18.40 -25.51
C HIS A 379 1.57 17.49 -26.31
#